data_AF-A0A5F2BXR1-F1
#
_entry.id   AF-A0A5F2BXR1-F1
#
_cell.length_a   1.000
_cell.length_b   1.000
_cell.length_c   1.000
_cell.angle_alpha   90.00
_cell.angle_beta   90.00
_cell.angle_gamma   90.00
#
_symmetry.space_group_name_H-M   'P 1'
#
loop_
_entity.id
_entity.type
_entity.pdbx_description
1 polymer ?
#
loop_
_entity_poly.entity_id
_entity_poly.type
_entity_poly.pdbx_seq_one_letter_code
_entity_poly.pdbx_strand_id
1 'polypeptide(L)'
;MRSKLRSILPLILSFPFLTGLQAEDKLLIGKILQFGKLLATENAYVPIESNEITSELSKLNDKTVRILCNMKGSTCNPVRYEIAPFLDSKEIKPWTIKKIPDYVNHNIFAFNPNASPDGKYLFWTAYIKRGKSGTQKIWFSKLDEKGFWEDGKEMTAPLNNEMPSAVISALPGGNELFVFGTFGEKELMDELGKDFETKGELAARSSKNSNEYRKKIEELRAEYDEKSRQITRRVPLYKSFKEKDSWSKPSILKFPDFYNLYRKKNDSSQEVFGGSTLSSSGRILIYSSQHKDSKGKLDLYASKMLSDGTFPLGANLGEVINTDHEEMAPFLASDDRTLYFSSDGHKGLSIYMTRRIGDGWDQWTKPVEVSENLKGVNFFSIPANSDWAYISKEGQLFMAYLPKEMRPEKVVVIDGKVLDTEGNPLSADIYYESLKSHEKIGSAKSDPSTGNFSIVLPFGENYGFYAQKKGYLPVSQNLNLSSKKKFSEKVEVVLQLPPIRERGTIQINNLFFESKSFEIAPESAPELDRLAEIVKENPEIEIQIEGHTDNVGKKKDNLILSEKRATAVAEYLSKKHSIPKERIQTKGFGDSVPLSKNDSDEGRKRNRRVNFTILKKK
;
A
#
# COMPACT_ATOMS: atom_id res chain seq x y z
N MET A 1 11.14 -57.29 39.77
CA MET A 1 12.43 -57.17 40.49
C MET A 1 12.69 -55.70 40.79
N ARG A 2 13.25 -55.42 41.98
CA ARG A 2 13.49 -54.12 42.66
C ARG A 2 14.35 -53.17 41.80
N SER A 3 14.40 -51.83 41.95
CA SER A 3 14.45 -50.99 43.17
C SER A 3 14.24 -49.50 42.84
N LYS A 4 13.32 -48.80 43.54
CA LYS A 4 13.51 -47.73 44.56
C LYS A 4 14.18 -46.40 44.13
N LEU A 5 13.43 -45.29 44.31
CA LEU A 5 13.89 -43.99 44.85
C LEU A 5 12.70 -43.36 45.63
N ARG A 6 12.64 -43.45 46.97
CA ARG A 6 13.03 -42.45 48.00
C ARG A 6 12.39 -41.06 47.76
N SER A 7 11.28 -40.68 48.43
CA SER A 7 11.14 -40.10 49.80
C SER A 7 11.88 -38.76 49.96
N ILE A 8 11.25 -37.61 50.28
CA ILE A 8 10.84 -37.15 51.63
C ILE A 8 10.06 -35.80 51.48
N LEU A 9 8.91 -35.64 52.15
CA LEU A 9 8.22 -34.37 52.54
C LEU A 9 8.78 -33.86 53.90
N PRO A 10 8.41 -32.71 54.53
CA PRO A 10 7.69 -31.48 54.12
C PRO A 10 8.34 -30.16 54.68
N LEU A 11 7.80 -28.97 54.36
CA LEU A 11 7.28 -28.03 55.38
C LEU A 11 6.56 -26.83 54.75
N ILE A 12 5.42 -26.52 55.36
CA ILE A 12 4.50 -25.42 55.06
C ILE A 12 5.05 -24.13 55.66
N LEU A 13 5.07 -23.05 54.88
CA LEU A 13 4.94 -21.67 55.37
C LEU A 13 3.99 -20.92 54.43
N SER A 14 2.82 -20.61 54.97
CA SER A 14 1.79 -19.75 54.40
C SER A 14 2.26 -18.30 54.36
N PHE A 15 2.17 -17.67 53.19
CA PHE A 15 2.10 -16.23 53.01
C PHE A 15 0.90 -15.91 52.10
N PRO A 16 -0.04 -15.03 52.50
CA PRO A 16 -1.02 -14.48 51.59
C PRO A 16 -0.45 -13.20 51.00
N PHE A 17 -0.14 -13.18 49.70
CA PHE A 17 0.08 -11.91 49.00
C PHE A 17 -0.41 -11.97 47.55
N LEU A 18 -1.26 -10.98 47.24
CA LEU A 18 -1.51 -10.38 45.94
C LEU A 18 -2.18 -11.23 44.85
N THR A 19 -3.51 -11.32 44.90
CA THR A 19 -4.31 -11.28 43.67
C THR A 19 -4.68 -9.83 43.37
N GLY A 20 -3.74 -9.11 42.76
CA GLY A 20 -4.12 -7.91 42.01
C GLY A 20 -5.07 -8.33 40.89
N LEU A 21 -6.33 -7.89 40.95
CA LEU A 21 -7.24 -7.96 39.81
C LEU A 21 -6.54 -7.30 38.62
N GLN A 22 -6.11 -8.10 37.64
CA GLN A 22 -5.70 -7.55 36.35
C GLN A 22 -6.91 -6.83 35.76
N ALA A 23 -6.74 -5.56 35.44
CA ALA A 23 -7.79 -4.79 34.81
C ALA A 23 -8.10 -5.39 33.43
N GLU A 24 -9.37 -5.72 33.20
CA GLU A 24 -9.83 -6.33 31.96
C GLU A 24 -10.34 -5.23 31.01
N ASP A 25 -9.84 -5.24 29.78
CA ASP A 25 -10.31 -4.36 28.72
C ASP A 25 -11.67 -4.83 28.21
N LYS A 26 -12.70 -4.00 28.33
CA LYS A 26 -14.05 -4.30 27.88
C LYS A 26 -14.58 -3.25 26.92
N LEU A 27 -15.17 -3.69 25.81
CA LEU A 27 -15.89 -2.84 24.89
C LEU A 27 -17.32 -2.66 25.38
N LEU A 28 -17.72 -1.43 25.66
CA LEU A 28 -19.08 -1.09 26.12
C LEU A 28 -19.77 -0.19 25.10
N ILE A 29 -21.07 -0.39 24.91
CA ILE A 29 -21.92 0.45 24.07
C ILE A 29 -23.07 0.95 24.94
N GLY A 30 -23.30 2.27 24.92
CA GLY A 30 -24.36 2.88 25.72
C GLY A 30 -24.51 4.37 25.48
N LYS A 31 -25.51 4.97 26.12
CA LYS A 31 -25.71 6.43 26.11
C LYS A 31 -24.91 7.09 27.22
N ILE A 32 -24.20 8.17 26.90
CA ILE A 32 -23.57 9.02 27.91
C ILE A 32 -24.64 9.78 28.68
N LEU A 33 -24.58 9.73 30.01
CA LEU A 33 -25.42 10.47 30.93
C LEU A 33 -24.56 11.27 31.91
N GLN A 34 -25.20 12.18 32.65
CA GLN A 34 -24.59 12.97 33.71
C GLN A 34 -23.29 13.68 33.27
N PHE A 35 -23.29 14.24 32.05
CA PHE A 35 -22.14 14.97 31.50
C PHE A 35 -20.85 14.13 31.50
N GLY A 36 -20.93 12.88 31.02
CA GLY A 36 -19.76 12.02 30.85
C GLY A 36 -19.39 11.19 32.07
N LYS A 37 -20.20 11.21 33.14
CA LYS A 37 -19.91 10.48 34.38
C LYS A 37 -20.55 9.09 34.44
N LEU A 38 -21.51 8.79 33.56
CA LEU A 38 -22.26 7.55 33.58
C LEU A 38 -22.55 7.07 32.15
N LEU A 39 -22.35 5.78 31.89
CA LEU A 39 -22.73 5.12 30.63
C LEU A 39 -23.95 4.22 30.88
N ALA A 40 -25.08 4.53 30.24
CA ALA A 40 -26.26 3.67 30.25
C ALA A 40 -26.18 2.66 29.10
N THR A 41 -25.76 1.44 29.41
CA THR A 41 -25.78 0.30 28.49
C THR A 41 -27.16 -0.36 28.46
N GLU A 42 -27.36 -1.35 27.60
CA GLU A 42 -28.62 -2.11 27.53
C GLU A 42 -28.98 -2.78 28.88
N ASN A 43 -27.98 -3.25 29.62
CA ASN A 43 -28.18 -4.10 30.81
C ASN A 43 -27.73 -3.47 32.13
N ALA A 44 -27.07 -2.30 32.10
CA ALA A 44 -26.47 -1.69 33.28
C ALA A 44 -26.15 -0.21 33.12
N TYR A 45 -26.05 0.49 34.24
CA TYR A 45 -25.42 1.81 34.35
C TYR A 45 -23.97 1.64 34.84
N VAL A 46 -23.01 2.10 34.04
CA VAL A 46 -21.58 1.93 34.31
C VAL A 46 -20.98 3.30 34.64
N PRO A 47 -20.53 3.55 35.88
CA PRO A 47 -19.81 4.78 36.23
C PRO A 47 -18.54 4.94 35.40
N ILE A 48 -18.23 6.17 35.00
CA ILE A 48 -17.02 6.51 34.24
C ILE A 48 -16.05 7.25 35.17
N GLU A 49 -14.83 6.72 35.32
CA GLU A 49 -13.74 7.34 36.06
C GLU A 49 -13.24 8.59 35.32
N SER A 50 -13.07 9.70 36.04
CA SER A 50 -12.62 10.96 35.46
C SER A 50 -11.18 10.88 34.96
N ASN A 51 -10.97 11.18 33.69
CA ASN A 51 -9.67 11.30 33.03
C ASN A 51 -9.74 12.30 31.86
N GLU A 52 -8.68 12.39 31.04
CA GLU A 52 -8.60 13.32 29.90
C GLU A 52 -9.77 13.18 28.92
N ILE A 53 -10.17 11.95 28.61
CA ILE A 53 -11.27 11.61 27.69
C ILE A 53 -12.64 12.03 28.25
N THR A 54 -12.78 12.07 29.57
CA THR A 54 -14.05 12.45 30.22
C THR A 54 -14.48 13.86 29.87
N SER A 55 -13.52 14.76 29.60
CA SER A 55 -13.81 16.13 29.14
C SER A 55 -14.53 16.14 27.78
N GLU A 56 -14.15 15.24 26.86
CA GLU A 56 -14.80 15.06 25.57
C GLU A 56 -16.16 14.38 25.72
N LEU A 57 -16.22 13.30 26.51
CA LEU A 57 -17.48 12.59 26.80
C LEU A 57 -18.53 13.52 27.42
N SER A 58 -18.12 14.51 28.21
CA SER A 58 -19.04 15.49 28.81
C SER A 58 -19.83 16.29 27.77
N LYS A 59 -19.27 16.48 26.56
CA LYS A 59 -19.91 17.18 25.43
C LYS A 59 -20.90 16.28 24.68
N LEU A 60 -20.98 15.00 25.04
CA LEU A 60 -21.73 13.96 24.34
C LEU A 60 -22.93 13.45 25.14
N ASN A 61 -23.46 14.24 26.09
CA ASN A 61 -24.64 13.85 26.86
C ASN A 61 -25.81 13.42 25.93
N ASP A 62 -26.46 12.32 26.29
CA ASP A 62 -27.51 11.62 25.55
C ASP A 62 -27.09 11.01 24.19
N LYS A 63 -25.82 11.13 23.80
CA LYS A 63 -25.28 10.45 22.61
C LYS A 63 -24.93 9.01 22.94
N THR A 64 -25.21 8.13 21.98
CA THR A 64 -24.76 6.73 22.03
C THR A 64 -23.31 6.66 21.59
N VAL A 65 -22.48 6.02 22.42
CA VAL A 65 -21.05 5.86 22.19
C VAL A 65 -20.64 4.41 22.39
N ARG A 66 -19.54 4.03 21.74
CA ARG A 66 -18.82 2.78 21.96
C ARG A 66 -17.50 3.16 22.63
N ILE A 67 -17.26 2.66 23.84
CA ILE A 67 -16.09 2.99 24.65
C ILE A 67 -15.28 1.72 24.89
N LEU A 68 -13.99 1.78 24.63
CA LEU A 68 -13.04 0.81 25.16
C LEU A 68 -12.70 1.22 26.59
N CYS A 69 -13.10 0.41 27.56
CA CYS A 69 -12.91 0.65 28.99
C CYS A 69 -11.87 -0.30 29.57
N ASN A 70 -10.96 0.22 30.37
CA ASN A 70 -10.21 -0.58 31.32
C ASN A 70 -11.03 -0.69 32.61
N MET A 71 -11.54 -1.87 32.93
CA MET A 71 -12.49 -2.05 34.03
C MET A 71 -11.78 -2.15 35.38
N LYS A 72 -12.19 -1.32 36.35
CA LYS A 72 -11.84 -1.43 37.77
C LYS A 72 -13.11 -1.74 38.58
N GLY A 73 -13.38 -3.02 38.80
CA GLY A 73 -14.67 -3.45 39.35
C GLY A 73 -15.81 -3.11 38.38
N SER A 74 -16.79 -2.33 38.84
CA SER A 74 -17.93 -1.87 38.01
C SER A 74 -17.71 -0.52 37.33
N THR A 75 -16.54 0.12 37.54
CA THR A 75 -16.23 1.45 37.01
C THR A 75 -15.39 1.31 35.74
N CYS A 76 -15.78 2.04 34.68
CA CYS A 76 -15.03 2.16 33.44
C CYS A 76 -14.00 3.28 33.57
N ASN A 77 -12.72 2.97 33.42
CA ASN A 77 -11.71 3.98 33.07
C ASN A 77 -11.61 4.03 31.53
N PRO A 78 -12.16 5.08 30.86
CA PRO A 78 -12.25 5.09 29.41
C PRO A 78 -10.86 5.23 28.78
N VAL A 79 -10.58 4.44 27.75
CA VAL A 79 -9.30 4.41 27.00
C VAL A 79 -9.45 5.02 25.62
N ARG A 80 -10.54 4.69 24.91
CA ARG A 80 -10.93 5.26 23.60
C ARG A 80 -12.43 5.26 23.48
N TYR A 81 -12.98 6.14 22.66
CA TYR A 81 -14.41 6.15 22.37
C TYR A 81 -14.69 6.54 20.92
N GLU A 82 -15.87 6.14 20.46
CA GLU A 82 -16.46 6.61 19.22
C GLU A 82 -17.93 6.94 19.41
N ILE A 83 -18.42 7.87 18.60
CA ILE A 83 -19.83 8.27 18.58
C ILE A 83 -20.55 7.43 17.52
N ALA A 84 -21.78 7.01 17.83
CA ALA A 84 -22.62 6.31 16.87
C ALA A 84 -22.88 7.15 15.60
N PRO A 85 -22.96 6.53 14.42
CA PRO A 85 -22.83 5.10 14.20
C PRO A 85 -21.38 4.58 14.29
N PHE A 86 -21.24 3.34 14.72
CA PHE A 86 -19.96 2.61 14.71
C PHE A 86 -19.75 1.98 13.32
N LEU A 87 -18.49 1.64 13.00
CA LEU A 87 -18.12 1.08 11.70
C LEU A 87 -18.95 -0.14 11.29
N ASP A 88 -19.38 -0.94 12.26
CA ASP A 88 -20.12 -2.19 12.13
C ASP A 88 -21.65 -2.05 12.36
N SER A 89 -22.14 -0.82 12.50
CA SER A 89 -23.58 -0.59 12.69
C SER A 89 -24.39 -1.01 11.46
N LYS A 90 -25.44 -1.81 11.67
CA LYS A 90 -26.35 -2.25 10.59
C LYS A 90 -27.31 -1.15 10.10
N GLU A 91 -27.39 -0.03 10.81
CA GLU A 91 -28.39 1.03 10.57
C GLU A 91 -27.74 2.39 10.26
N ILE A 92 -26.77 2.40 9.35
CA ILE A 92 -26.12 3.65 8.91
C ILE A 92 -26.88 4.21 7.72
N LYS A 93 -27.40 5.44 7.87
CA LYS A 93 -28.06 6.13 6.76
C LYS A 93 -27.01 6.58 5.73
N PRO A 94 -27.30 6.48 4.41
CA PRO A 94 -26.48 7.10 3.37
C PRO A 94 -26.10 8.54 3.71
N TRP A 95 -24.87 8.93 3.42
CA TRP A 95 -24.32 10.27 3.66
C TRP A 95 -24.21 10.70 5.12
N THR A 96 -24.29 9.76 6.06
CA THR A 96 -23.97 10.06 7.46
C THR A 96 -22.52 10.51 7.56
N ILE A 97 -22.30 11.72 8.07
CA ILE A 97 -20.97 12.27 8.34
C ILE A 97 -20.67 12.09 9.83
N LYS A 98 -19.53 11.45 10.13
CA LYS A 98 -19.02 11.22 11.48
C LYS A 98 -17.67 11.90 11.62
N LYS A 99 -17.50 12.73 12.65
CA LYS A 99 -16.17 13.32 12.97
C LYS A 99 -15.23 12.20 13.43
N ILE A 100 -14.00 12.21 12.93
CA ILE A 100 -12.94 11.37 13.51
C ILE A 100 -12.64 11.90 14.92
N PRO A 101 -12.47 11.04 15.95
CA PRO A 101 -12.25 11.49 17.32
C PRO A 101 -11.10 12.49 17.48
N ASP A 102 -11.23 13.42 18.43
CA ASP A 102 -10.29 14.52 18.60
C ASP A 102 -8.88 14.04 18.95
N TYR A 103 -8.73 12.95 19.70
CA TYR A 103 -7.42 12.34 20.00
C TYR A 103 -6.68 11.82 18.75
N VAL A 104 -7.38 11.58 17.64
CA VAL A 104 -6.72 11.15 16.39
C VAL A 104 -6.09 12.35 15.68
N ASN A 105 -6.76 13.50 15.68
CA ASN A 105 -6.30 14.69 14.94
C ASN A 105 -5.71 15.78 15.84
N HIS A 106 -5.81 15.63 17.16
CA HIS A 106 -5.41 16.61 18.18
C HIS A 106 -5.98 18.02 17.96
N ASN A 107 -7.15 18.12 17.32
CA ASN A 107 -7.77 19.38 16.83
C ASN A 107 -6.84 20.24 15.95
N ILE A 108 -5.82 19.65 15.34
CA ILE A 108 -4.93 20.32 14.40
C ILE A 108 -5.67 20.52 13.08
N PHE A 109 -5.37 21.60 12.36
CA PHE A 109 -5.92 21.84 11.03
C PHE A 109 -5.41 20.75 10.07
N ALA A 110 -6.29 19.85 9.65
CA ALA A 110 -5.96 18.68 8.84
C ALA A 110 -6.72 18.65 7.52
N PHE A 111 -6.02 18.23 6.47
CA PHE A 111 -6.52 18.11 5.11
C PHE A 111 -5.82 16.98 4.35
N ASN A 112 -6.30 16.68 3.15
CA ASN A 112 -5.81 15.57 2.32
C ASN A 112 -5.75 14.19 3.05
N PRO A 113 -6.87 13.70 3.60
CA PRO A 113 -6.90 12.37 4.19
C PRO A 113 -6.66 11.30 3.13
N ASN A 114 -5.83 10.32 3.47
CA ASN A 114 -5.41 9.23 2.62
C ASN A 114 -5.50 7.92 3.40
N ALA A 115 -6.60 7.20 3.22
CA ALA A 115 -6.73 5.86 3.75
C ALA A 115 -5.88 4.90 2.91
N SER A 116 -5.15 3.99 3.57
CA SER A 116 -4.55 2.87 2.85
C SER A 116 -5.67 2.02 2.23
N PRO A 117 -5.48 1.44 1.03
CA PRO A 117 -6.51 0.64 0.39
C PRO A 117 -7.05 -0.53 1.23
N ASP A 118 -6.24 -1.11 2.12
CA ASP A 118 -6.69 -2.17 3.04
C ASP A 118 -7.44 -1.63 4.28
N GLY A 119 -7.59 -0.30 4.40
CA GLY A 119 -8.34 0.37 5.47
C GLY A 119 -7.65 0.39 6.84
N LYS A 120 -6.40 -0.06 6.95
CA LYS A 120 -5.69 -0.18 8.23
C LYS A 120 -4.99 1.09 8.68
N TYR A 121 -4.67 1.99 7.74
CA TYR A 121 -3.98 3.23 8.03
C TYR A 121 -4.76 4.41 7.46
N LEU A 122 -4.72 5.53 8.18
CA LEU A 122 -5.16 6.83 7.69
C LEU A 122 -3.99 7.80 7.84
N PHE A 123 -3.57 8.36 6.71
CA PHE A 123 -2.57 9.42 6.64
C PHE A 123 -3.27 10.74 6.35
N TRP A 124 -2.71 11.86 6.80
CA TRP A 124 -3.20 13.19 6.42
C TRP A 124 -2.08 14.22 6.45
N THR A 125 -2.34 15.37 5.85
CA THR A 125 -1.48 16.54 5.94
C THR A 125 -2.06 17.49 6.99
N ALA A 126 -1.24 17.91 7.94
CA ALA A 126 -1.59 18.85 9.00
C ALA A 126 -0.85 20.18 8.81
N TYR A 127 -1.52 21.29 9.07
CA TYR A 127 -0.89 22.61 9.13
C TYR A 127 -0.47 22.93 10.57
N ILE A 128 0.84 23.06 10.77
CA ILE A 128 1.47 23.31 12.07
C ILE A 128 1.91 24.77 12.14
N LYS A 129 1.33 25.53 13.06
CA LYS A 129 1.71 26.93 13.30
C LYS A 129 2.94 27.01 14.21
N ARG A 130 3.98 27.72 13.78
CA ARG A 130 5.21 27.99 14.56
C ARG A 130 5.40 29.52 14.67
N GLY A 131 4.81 30.11 15.70
CA GLY A 131 4.84 31.57 15.89
C GLY A 131 4.10 32.30 14.77
N LYS A 132 4.84 33.10 13.97
CA LYS A 132 4.31 33.85 12.82
C LYS A 132 4.30 33.06 11.50
N SER A 133 5.01 31.94 11.42
CA SER A 133 5.03 31.08 10.24
C SER A 133 4.25 29.79 10.50
N GLY A 134 3.98 29.03 9.44
CA GLY A 134 3.45 27.68 9.55
C GLY A 134 4.08 26.76 8.52
N THR A 135 3.92 25.47 8.72
CA THR A 135 4.48 24.42 7.87
C THR A 135 3.48 23.28 7.74
N GLN A 136 3.62 22.47 6.70
CA GLN A 136 2.80 21.27 6.52
C GLN A 136 3.59 20.04 6.96
N LYS A 137 2.91 19.13 7.64
CA LYS A 137 3.51 17.88 8.14
C LYS A 137 2.58 16.70 7.87
N ILE A 138 3.17 15.56 7.61
CA ILE A 138 2.44 14.30 7.43
C ILE A 138 2.16 13.72 8.81
N TRP A 139 0.92 13.32 9.04
CA TRP A 139 0.45 12.63 10.23
C TRP A 139 -0.20 11.32 9.83
N PHE A 140 -0.28 10.39 10.78
CA PHE A 140 -0.95 9.12 10.55
C PHE A 140 -1.59 8.57 11.83
N SER A 141 -2.56 7.70 11.64
CA SER A 141 -3.11 6.82 12.66
C SER A 141 -3.33 5.43 12.05
N LYS A 142 -3.33 4.42 12.93
CA LYS A 142 -3.58 3.03 12.57
C LYS A 142 -4.90 2.60 13.20
N LEU A 143 -5.68 1.83 12.46
CA LEU A 143 -6.86 1.17 13.01
C LEU A 143 -6.43 -0.08 13.79
N ASP A 144 -6.86 -0.18 15.04
CA ASP A 144 -6.59 -1.35 15.87
C ASP A 144 -7.55 -2.52 15.59
N GLU A 145 -7.29 -3.67 16.19
CA GLU A 145 -8.10 -4.89 16.02
C GLU A 145 -9.53 -4.76 16.58
N LYS A 146 -9.76 -3.77 17.47
CA LYS A 146 -11.08 -3.45 18.03
C LYS A 146 -11.83 -2.44 17.15
N GLY A 147 -11.22 -2.02 16.03
CA GLY A 147 -11.79 -1.09 15.07
C GLY A 147 -11.83 0.34 15.57
N PHE A 148 -10.90 0.76 16.44
CA PHE A 148 -10.68 2.15 16.80
C PHE A 148 -9.43 2.68 16.11
N TRP A 149 -9.47 3.95 15.68
CA TRP A 149 -8.25 4.66 15.35
C TRP A 149 -7.38 4.80 16.61
N GLU A 150 -6.09 4.56 16.47
CA GLU A 150 -5.08 4.89 17.46
C GLU A 150 -4.87 6.41 17.55
N ASP A 151 -4.16 6.84 18.59
CA ASP A 151 -3.73 8.23 18.72
C ASP A 151 -2.93 8.67 17.48
N GLY A 152 -3.22 9.87 16.98
CA GLY A 152 -2.55 10.40 15.80
C GLY A 152 -1.09 10.75 16.09
N LYS A 153 -0.20 10.38 15.17
CA LYS A 153 1.24 10.61 15.31
C LYS A 153 1.76 11.43 14.14
N GLU A 154 2.52 12.47 14.44
CA GLU A 154 3.33 13.16 13.45
C GLU A 154 4.39 12.18 12.91
N MET A 155 4.56 12.11 11.59
CA MET A 155 5.68 11.37 11.00
C MET A 155 7.01 11.99 11.45
N THR A 156 8.05 11.16 11.55
CA THR A 156 9.41 11.64 11.83
C THR A 156 10.18 11.87 10.54
N ALA A 157 11.40 12.40 10.66
CA ALA A 157 12.36 12.37 9.57
C ALA A 157 12.55 10.93 9.05
N PRO A 158 12.76 10.72 7.74
CA PRO A 158 13.02 11.75 6.73
C PRO A 158 11.76 12.37 6.08
N LEU A 159 10.56 11.84 6.31
CA LEU A 159 9.33 12.31 5.65
C LEU A 159 8.82 13.65 6.17
N ASN A 160 9.01 13.92 7.47
CA ASN A 160 8.86 15.26 8.02
C ASN A 160 10.24 15.81 8.36
N ASN A 161 10.66 16.82 7.61
CA ASN A 161 11.89 17.58 7.85
C ASN A 161 11.54 19.03 8.26
N GLU A 162 12.44 20.01 8.11
CA GLU A 162 12.12 21.41 8.43
C GLU A 162 11.14 22.04 7.41
N MET A 163 11.19 21.58 6.16
CA MET A 163 10.39 22.06 5.04
C MET A 163 8.99 21.43 5.01
N PRO A 164 8.02 22.03 4.30
CA PRO A 164 6.68 21.46 4.17
C PRO A 164 6.70 20.06 3.52
N SER A 165 5.88 19.17 4.05
CA SER A 165 5.64 17.83 3.52
C SER A 165 4.14 17.50 3.57
N ALA A 166 3.67 16.74 2.58
CA ALA A 166 2.29 16.32 2.46
C ALA A 166 2.21 14.88 1.92
N VAL A 167 1.25 14.10 2.42
CA VAL A 167 0.93 12.80 1.83
C VAL A 167 0.13 13.01 0.55
N ILE A 168 0.37 12.18 -0.46
CA ILE A 168 -0.39 12.16 -1.72
C ILE A 168 -1.23 10.90 -1.79
N SER A 169 -0.63 9.74 -1.54
CA SER A 169 -1.30 8.44 -1.60
C SER A 169 -0.54 7.43 -0.75
N ALA A 170 -1.27 6.51 -0.14
CA ALA A 170 -0.71 5.35 0.54
C ALA A 170 -1.03 4.09 -0.27
N LEU A 171 -0.06 3.20 -0.43
CA LEU A 171 -0.31 1.89 -1.03
C LEU A 171 -0.90 0.89 -0.03
N PRO A 172 -1.48 -0.23 -0.51
CA PRO A 172 -2.06 -1.24 0.37
C PRO A 172 -1.09 -1.68 1.48
N GLY A 173 -1.59 -1.79 2.70
CA GLY A 173 -0.79 -2.15 3.87
C GLY A 173 -0.05 -0.99 4.53
N GLY A 174 -0.03 0.19 3.91
CA GLY A 174 0.60 1.39 4.48
C GLY A 174 2.13 1.31 4.60
N ASN A 175 2.77 0.44 3.80
CA ASN A 175 4.22 0.22 3.82
C ASN A 175 4.97 1.06 2.76
N GLU A 176 4.25 1.72 1.87
CA GLU A 176 4.79 2.60 0.84
C GLU A 176 3.90 3.85 0.75
N LEU A 177 4.54 5.02 0.75
CA LEU A 177 3.90 6.32 0.67
C LEU A 177 4.43 7.10 -0.52
N PHE A 178 3.51 7.78 -1.19
CA PHE A 178 3.80 8.83 -2.13
C PHE A 178 3.57 10.17 -1.46
N VAL A 179 4.58 11.04 -1.54
CA VAL A 179 4.60 12.29 -0.79
C VAL A 179 5.03 13.44 -1.68
N PHE A 180 4.51 14.61 -1.32
CA PHE A 180 4.95 15.90 -1.81
C PHE A 180 5.82 16.57 -0.74
N GLY A 181 6.86 17.28 -1.14
CA GLY A 181 7.70 18.03 -0.21
C GLY A 181 9.05 18.37 -0.80
N THR A 182 9.87 19.02 0.02
CA THR A 182 11.24 19.39 -0.32
C THR A 182 12.19 18.38 0.33
N PHE A 183 12.74 17.47 -0.47
CA PHE A 183 13.76 16.51 -0.05
C PHE A 183 14.99 16.56 -0.97
N GLY A 184 16.13 16.99 -0.43
CA GLY A 184 17.41 16.97 -1.15
C GLY A 184 17.73 18.24 -1.94
N GLU A 185 16.81 19.21 -2.05
CA GLU A 185 17.00 20.42 -2.86
C GLU A 185 18.09 21.33 -2.29
N LYS A 186 18.24 21.36 -0.96
CA LYS A 186 19.35 22.07 -0.33
C LYS A 186 20.68 21.49 -0.78
N GLU A 187 20.82 20.18 -0.73
CA GLU A 187 22.02 19.47 -1.17
C GLU A 187 22.29 19.70 -2.67
N LEU A 188 21.25 19.70 -3.52
CA LEU A 188 21.37 20.02 -4.93
C LEU A 188 21.83 21.47 -5.17
N MET A 189 21.30 22.43 -4.40
CA MET A 189 21.71 23.83 -4.46
C MET A 189 23.15 24.03 -3.97
N ASP A 190 23.55 23.33 -2.91
CA ASP A 190 24.91 23.35 -2.38
C ASP A 190 25.90 22.74 -3.40
N GLU A 191 25.55 21.62 -4.04
CA GLU A 191 26.34 20.99 -5.11
C GLU A 191 26.45 21.92 -6.33
N LEU A 192 25.36 22.56 -6.75
CA LEU A 192 25.36 23.52 -7.85
C LEU A 192 26.23 24.75 -7.54
N GLY A 193 26.22 25.22 -6.29
CA GLY A 193 27.11 26.29 -5.81
C GLY A 193 28.59 25.90 -5.93
N LYS A 194 28.95 24.70 -5.44
CA LYS A 194 30.31 24.17 -5.53
C LYS A 194 30.77 23.97 -6.98
N ASP A 195 29.90 23.51 -7.88
CA ASP A 195 30.19 23.38 -9.31
C ASP A 195 30.49 24.75 -9.94
N PHE A 196 29.67 25.76 -9.63
CA PHE A 196 29.89 27.13 -10.11
C PHE A 196 31.22 27.71 -9.61
N GLU A 197 31.55 27.54 -8.32
CA GLU A 197 32.84 27.96 -7.75
C GLU A 197 34.02 27.28 -8.46
N THR A 198 33.96 25.96 -8.60
CA THR A 198 35.01 25.15 -9.24
C THR A 198 35.23 25.56 -10.70
N LYS A 199 34.15 25.72 -11.47
CA LYS A 199 34.21 26.18 -12.86
C LYS A 199 34.70 27.63 -12.95
N GLY A 200 34.33 28.48 -11.99
CA GLY A 200 34.81 29.86 -11.89
C GLY A 200 36.32 29.95 -11.70
N GLU A 201 36.91 29.11 -10.83
CA GLU A 201 38.36 29.01 -10.67
C GLU A 201 39.06 28.55 -11.95
N LEU A 202 38.50 27.54 -12.64
CA LEU A 202 39.04 27.07 -13.92
C LEU A 202 38.95 28.16 -15.01
N ALA A 203 37.86 28.93 -15.03
CA ALA A 203 37.72 30.08 -15.93
C ALA A 203 38.78 31.15 -15.62
N ALA A 204 39.07 31.43 -14.35
CA ALA A 204 40.12 32.36 -13.95
C ALA A 204 41.52 31.90 -14.41
N ARG A 205 41.84 30.61 -14.24
CA ARG A 205 43.14 30.02 -14.62
C ARG A 205 43.33 29.90 -16.14
N SER A 206 42.25 29.70 -16.89
CA SER A 206 42.31 29.43 -18.35
C SER A 206 42.12 30.65 -19.24
N SER A 207 41.71 31.79 -18.68
CA SER A 207 41.43 32.99 -19.47
C SER A 207 42.70 33.79 -19.76
N LYS A 208 42.88 34.23 -21.00
CA LYS A 208 44.08 34.96 -21.43
C LYS A 208 44.04 36.45 -21.04
N ASN A 209 42.84 36.98 -20.78
CA ASN A 209 42.62 38.36 -20.38
C ASN A 209 41.29 38.54 -19.61
N SER A 210 41.07 39.74 -19.08
CA SER A 210 39.89 40.08 -18.27
C SER A 210 38.56 40.01 -19.05
N ASN A 211 38.56 40.29 -20.35
CA ASN A 211 37.34 40.22 -21.18
C ASN A 211 36.91 38.76 -21.41
N GLU A 212 37.86 37.87 -21.70
CA GLU A 212 37.60 36.44 -21.84
C GLU A 212 37.08 35.83 -20.52
N TYR A 213 37.68 36.21 -19.40
CA TYR A 213 37.24 35.78 -18.07
C TYR A 213 35.80 36.24 -17.78
N ARG A 214 35.49 37.52 -18.03
CA ARG A 214 34.14 38.07 -17.83
C ARG A 214 33.10 37.30 -18.65
N LYS A 215 33.38 37.02 -19.92
CA LYS A 215 32.47 36.27 -20.79
C LYS A 215 32.21 34.85 -20.24
N LYS A 216 33.26 34.12 -19.84
CA LYS A 216 33.11 32.77 -19.26
C LYS A 216 32.31 32.78 -17.96
N ILE A 217 32.55 33.76 -17.08
CA ILE A 217 31.79 33.89 -15.82
C ILE A 217 30.32 34.24 -16.06
N GLU A 218 30.03 35.08 -17.06
CA GLU A 218 28.66 35.42 -17.44
C GLU A 218 27.90 34.19 -17.97
N GLU A 219 28.52 33.37 -18.82
CA GLU A 219 27.97 32.10 -19.30
C GLU A 219 27.72 31.11 -18.14
N LEU A 220 28.69 30.95 -17.24
CA LEU A 220 28.55 30.11 -16.05
C LEU A 220 27.45 30.60 -15.11
N ARG A 221 27.29 31.92 -14.96
CA ARG A 221 26.23 32.50 -14.13
C ARG A 221 24.87 32.26 -14.76
N ALA A 222 24.74 32.38 -16.08
CA ALA A 222 23.51 32.04 -16.79
C ALA A 222 23.16 30.54 -16.64
N GLU A 223 24.16 29.64 -16.73
CA GLU A 223 23.98 28.20 -16.47
C GLU A 223 23.53 27.94 -15.02
N TYR A 224 24.19 28.57 -14.04
CA TYR A 224 23.85 28.47 -12.63
C TYR A 224 22.43 28.96 -12.36
N ASP A 225 22.07 30.15 -12.86
CA ASP A 225 20.75 30.74 -12.68
C ASP A 225 19.66 29.86 -13.31
N GLU A 226 19.91 29.29 -14.49
CA GLU A 226 18.99 28.37 -15.13
C GLU A 226 18.79 27.08 -14.32
N LYS A 227 19.88 26.44 -13.90
CA LYS A 227 19.80 25.22 -13.07
C LYS A 227 19.18 25.49 -11.70
N SER A 228 19.48 26.63 -11.08
CA SER A 228 18.88 27.07 -9.83
C SER A 228 17.37 27.27 -9.99
N ARG A 229 16.92 27.91 -11.08
CA ARG A 229 15.49 28.01 -11.41
C ARG A 229 14.86 26.64 -11.62
N GLN A 230 15.55 25.70 -12.26
CA GLN A 230 15.05 24.34 -12.44
C GLN A 230 14.91 23.60 -11.10
N ILE A 231 15.88 23.71 -10.20
CA ILE A 231 15.82 23.10 -8.86
C ILE A 231 14.69 23.72 -8.02
N THR A 232 14.58 25.05 -8.00
CA THR A 232 13.61 25.77 -7.16
C THR A 232 12.18 25.70 -7.69
N ARG A 233 11.97 25.47 -8.98
CA ARG A 233 10.64 25.26 -9.59
C ARG A 233 10.21 23.80 -9.63
N ARG A 234 11.07 22.86 -9.24
CA ARG A 234 10.68 21.46 -9.15
C ARG A 234 9.58 21.30 -8.11
N VAL A 235 8.59 20.51 -8.47
CA VAL A 235 7.48 20.10 -7.59
C VAL A 235 7.49 18.56 -7.59
N PRO A 236 8.61 17.90 -7.21
CA PRO A 236 8.74 16.48 -7.45
C PRO A 236 7.75 15.71 -6.60
N LEU A 237 7.26 14.62 -7.17
CA LEU A 237 6.61 13.59 -6.39
C LEU A 237 7.69 12.65 -5.88
N TYR A 238 7.57 12.21 -4.64
CA TYR A 238 8.52 11.29 -4.03
C TYR A 238 7.80 10.03 -3.58
N LYS A 239 8.56 8.94 -3.48
CA LYS A 239 8.13 7.72 -2.80
C LYS A 239 9.07 7.36 -1.67
N SER A 240 8.52 6.75 -0.63
CA SER A 240 9.27 6.21 0.51
C SER A 240 8.62 4.94 1.04
N PHE A 241 9.45 4.05 1.59
CA PHE A 241 9.07 2.77 2.15
C PHE A 241 9.25 2.76 3.66
N LYS A 242 8.38 2.03 4.34
CA LYS A 242 8.49 1.77 5.77
C LYS A 242 9.75 0.96 6.07
N GLU A 243 10.47 1.39 7.11
CA GLU A 243 11.62 0.72 7.70
C GLU A 243 11.30 0.33 9.15
N LYS A 244 12.19 -0.42 9.82
CA LYS A 244 11.92 -1.04 11.13
C LYS A 244 11.38 -0.04 12.17
N ASP A 245 12.03 1.12 12.24
CA ASP A 245 11.76 2.18 13.22
C ASP A 245 11.63 3.56 12.53
N SER A 246 11.54 3.61 11.20
CA SER A 246 11.53 4.86 10.42
C SER A 246 10.98 4.65 9.01
N TRP A 247 11.24 5.58 8.10
CA TRP A 247 10.98 5.50 6.67
C TRP A 247 12.27 5.71 5.88
N SER A 248 12.37 5.09 4.71
CA SER A 248 13.50 5.28 3.80
C SER A 248 13.63 6.74 3.35
N LYS A 249 14.84 7.17 2.95
CA LYS A 249 15.02 8.49 2.33
C LYS A 249 14.09 8.61 1.10
N PRO A 250 13.29 9.69 0.98
CA PRO A 250 12.40 9.89 -0.16
C PRO A 250 13.17 9.86 -1.47
N SER A 251 12.66 9.06 -2.42
CA SER A 251 13.22 8.92 -3.76
C SER A 251 12.30 9.58 -4.77
N ILE A 252 12.86 10.39 -5.67
CA ILE A 252 12.10 11.11 -6.69
C ILE A 252 11.42 10.10 -7.62
N LEU A 253 10.12 10.31 -7.85
CA LEU A 253 9.41 9.65 -8.94
C LEU A 253 9.89 10.21 -10.27
N LYS A 254 10.21 9.31 -11.21
CA LYS A 254 10.65 9.68 -12.55
C LYS A 254 9.46 10.23 -13.35
N PHE A 255 9.21 11.52 -13.25
CA PHE A 255 8.19 12.22 -14.04
C PHE A 255 8.74 13.56 -14.55
N PRO A 256 9.47 13.57 -15.67
CA PRO A 256 10.19 14.75 -16.16
C PRO A 256 9.30 15.97 -16.42
N ASP A 257 8.09 15.74 -16.92
CA ASP A 257 7.15 16.78 -17.34
C ASP A 257 6.06 17.08 -16.29
N PHE A 258 6.28 16.67 -15.03
CA PHE A 258 5.29 16.92 -13.99
C PHE A 258 5.17 18.40 -13.65
N TYR A 259 3.97 18.91 -13.82
CA TYR A 259 3.57 20.25 -13.40
C TYR A 259 2.11 20.20 -12.98
N ASN A 260 1.75 20.70 -11.81
CA ASN A 260 0.37 20.62 -11.30
C ASN A 260 -0.10 21.92 -10.63
N LEU A 261 0.53 23.04 -11.02
CA LEU A 261 0.22 24.36 -10.52
C LEU A 261 -0.50 25.17 -11.60
N TYR A 262 -1.54 25.90 -11.20
CA TYR A 262 -2.13 26.94 -12.05
C TYR A 262 -1.90 28.31 -11.43
N ARG A 263 -1.32 29.23 -12.20
CA ARG A 263 -1.13 30.64 -11.80
C ARG A 263 -2.31 31.46 -12.27
N LYS A 264 -3.03 32.08 -11.33
CA LYS A 264 -4.14 32.96 -11.68
C LYS A 264 -3.62 34.19 -12.42
N LYS A 265 -4.21 34.48 -13.59
CA LYS A 265 -3.80 35.63 -14.44
C LYS A 265 -3.85 36.98 -13.73
N ASN A 266 -4.76 37.14 -12.77
CA ASN A 266 -4.99 38.41 -12.07
C ASN A 266 -4.18 38.56 -10.76
N ASP A 267 -3.51 37.50 -10.32
CA ASP A 267 -2.64 37.51 -9.15
C ASP A 267 -1.61 36.38 -9.28
N SER A 268 -0.45 36.70 -9.84
CA SER A 268 0.63 35.73 -10.05
C SER A 268 1.24 35.19 -8.75
N SER A 269 0.86 35.74 -7.59
CA SER A 269 1.25 35.22 -6.28
C SER A 269 0.33 34.10 -5.77
N GLN A 270 -0.82 33.88 -6.42
CA GLN A 270 -1.73 32.77 -6.13
C GLN A 270 -1.51 31.61 -7.10
N GLU A 271 -0.83 30.58 -6.61
CA GLU A 271 -0.73 29.28 -7.26
C GLU A 271 -1.81 28.33 -6.69
N VAL A 272 -2.60 27.73 -7.58
CA VAL A 272 -3.56 26.68 -7.23
C VAL A 272 -2.89 25.33 -7.42
N PHE A 273 -2.78 24.55 -6.35
CA PHE A 273 -2.29 23.17 -6.41
C PHE A 273 -3.44 22.24 -6.77
N GLY A 274 -3.42 21.69 -7.98
CA GLY A 274 -4.49 20.85 -8.50
C GLY A 274 -4.57 19.46 -7.84
N GLY A 275 -3.47 18.99 -7.25
CA GLY A 275 -3.42 17.66 -6.63
C GLY A 275 -3.15 16.52 -7.60
N SER A 276 -2.93 15.34 -7.02
CA SER A 276 -2.60 14.12 -7.73
C SER A 276 -2.89 12.92 -6.84
N THR A 277 -3.04 11.74 -7.44
CA THR A 277 -3.23 10.47 -6.75
C THR A 277 -2.59 9.34 -7.52
N LEU A 278 -2.12 8.33 -6.80
CA LEU A 278 -1.62 7.10 -7.39
C LEU A 278 -2.61 5.96 -7.14
N SER A 279 -2.88 5.16 -8.17
CA SER A 279 -3.66 3.92 -8.05
C SER A 279 -3.15 3.02 -6.93
N SER A 280 -4.00 2.11 -6.44
CA SER A 280 -3.62 1.11 -5.42
C SER A 280 -2.47 0.19 -5.87
N SER A 281 -2.20 0.11 -7.18
CA SER A 281 -1.08 -0.64 -7.74
C SER A 281 0.24 0.12 -7.84
N GLY A 282 0.19 1.44 -7.62
CA GLY A 282 1.33 2.34 -7.80
C GLY A 282 1.69 2.62 -9.26
N ARG A 283 0.89 2.15 -10.23
CA ARG A 283 1.25 2.19 -11.66
C ARG A 283 0.53 3.26 -12.47
N ILE A 284 -0.56 3.81 -11.97
CA ILE A 284 -1.33 4.86 -12.65
C ILE A 284 -1.30 6.11 -11.77
N LEU A 285 -0.86 7.22 -12.34
CA LEU A 285 -0.91 8.54 -11.74
C LEU A 285 -2.04 9.34 -12.40
N ILE A 286 -3.01 9.79 -11.60
CA ILE A 286 -3.98 10.80 -12.02
C ILE A 286 -3.55 12.12 -11.41
N TYR A 287 -3.45 13.16 -12.21
CA TYR A 287 -3.00 14.47 -11.74
C TYR A 287 -3.73 15.59 -12.45
N SER A 288 -3.88 16.70 -11.75
CA SER A 288 -4.43 17.93 -12.29
C SER A 288 -3.31 18.81 -12.82
N SER A 289 -3.46 19.36 -14.03
CA SER A 289 -2.44 20.20 -14.67
C SER A 289 -3.02 21.16 -15.72
N GLN A 290 -2.21 22.14 -16.12
CA GLN A 290 -2.45 22.97 -17.29
C GLN A 290 -1.43 22.67 -18.38
N HIS A 291 -1.93 22.17 -19.51
CA HIS A 291 -1.15 21.92 -20.72
C HIS A 291 -1.79 22.62 -21.93
N LYS A 292 -1.13 22.57 -23.09
CA LYS A 292 -1.61 23.23 -24.31
C LYS A 292 -2.96 22.69 -24.79
N ASP A 293 -3.24 21.43 -24.50
CA ASP A 293 -4.47 20.71 -24.81
C ASP A 293 -5.53 20.81 -23.69
N SER A 294 -5.24 21.49 -22.58
CA SER A 294 -6.23 21.72 -21.52
C SER A 294 -7.45 22.48 -22.05
N LYS A 295 -8.63 22.10 -21.56
CA LYS A 295 -9.90 22.77 -21.81
C LYS A 295 -10.08 23.98 -20.92
N GLY A 296 -9.73 23.84 -19.64
CA GLY A 296 -9.95 24.84 -18.62
C GLY A 296 -8.65 25.37 -18.02
N LYS A 297 -8.77 25.77 -16.76
CA LYS A 297 -7.61 26.24 -16.00
C LYS A 297 -6.77 25.06 -15.54
N LEU A 298 -7.41 24.05 -14.97
CA LEU A 298 -6.80 22.81 -14.49
C LEU A 298 -7.63 21.64 -15.00
N ASP A 299 -6.99 20.78 -15.77
CA ASP A 299 -7.58 19.57 -16.33
C ASP A 299 -6.96 18.34 -15.66
N LEU A 300 -7.70 17.24 -15.58
CA LEU A 300 -7.18 15.95 -15.16
C LEU A 300 -6.52 15.20 -16.33
N TYR A 301 -5.41 14.54 -16.00
CA TYR A 301 -4.62 13.68 -16.88
C TYR A 301 -4.32 12.35 -16.20
N ALA A 302 -4.15 11.28 -17.01
CA ALA A 302 -3.71 9.97 -16.54
C ALA A 302 -2.40 9.53 -17.18
N SER A 303 -1.45 9.08 -16.36
CA SER A 303 -0.16 8.54 -16.81
C SER A 303 0.06 7.12 -16.28
N LYS A 304 0.27 6.15 -17.18
CA LYS A 304 0.64 4.77 -16.85
C LYS A 304 2.17 4.65 -16.81
N MET A 305 2.70 4.18 -15.69
CA MET A 305 4.12 3.97 -15.49
C MET A 305 4.68 2.95 -16.49
N LEU A 306 5.75 3.33 -17.18
CA LEU A 306 6.53 2.48 -18.09
C LEU A 306 7.34 1.43 -17.31
N SER A 307 7.93 0.48 -18.04
CA SER A 307 8.71 -0.62 -17.45
C SER A 307 9.98 -0.16 -16.72
N ASP A 308 10.53 1.01 -17.07
CA ASP A 308 11.72 1.61 -16.45
C ASP A 308 11.40 2.46 -15.20
N GLY A 309 10.11 2.50 -14.81
CA GLY A 309 9.59 3.27 -13.68
C GLY A 309 9.26 4.74 -14.01
N THR A 310 9.34 5.15 -15.28
CA THR A 310 9.03 6.52 -15.71
C THR A 310 7.54 6.70 -15.92
N PHE A 311 6.98 7.80 -15.42
CA PHE A 311 5.67 8.31 -15.79
C PHE A 311 5.83 9.27 -16.97
N PRO A 312 5.29 8.94 -18.16
CA PRO A 312 5.28 9.87 -19.29
C PRO A 312 4.26 10.99 -19.05
N LEU A 313 4.24 12.00 -19.92
CA LEU A 313 3.14 12.96 -19.96
C LEU A 313 1.80 12.22 -20.09
N GLY A 314 0.82 12.59 -19.25
CA GLY A 314 -0.45 11.89 -19.16
C GLY A 314 -1.38 12.19 -20.35
N ALA A 315 -2.32 11.28 -20.59
CA ALA A 315 -3.44 11.51 -21.50
C ALA A 315 -4.50 12.38 -20.81
N ASN A 316 -4.99 13.42 -21.50
CA ASN A 316 -6.10 14.25 -21.05
C ASN A 316 -7.37 13.37 -20.87
N LEU A 317 -8.09 13.53 -19.76
CA LEU A 317 -9.25 12.69 -19.44
C LEU A 317 -10.51 12.99 -20.28
N GLY A 318 -10.45 13.98 -21.18
CA GLY A 318 -11.50 14.30 -22.13
C GLY A 318 -12.54 15.28 -21.61
N GLU A 319 -13.36 15.79 -22.55
CA GLU A 319 -14.31 16.89 -22.33
C GLU A 319 -15.50 16.53 -21.42
N VAL A 320 -15.71 15.25 -21.14
CA VAL A 320 -16.76 14.80 -20.21
C VAL A 320 -16.37 15.08 -18.76
N ILE A 321 -15.06 15.05 -18.46
CA ILE A 321 -14.51 15.31 -17.12
C ILE A 321 -14.00 16.74 -17.05
N ASN A 322 -13.18 17.14 -18.01
CA ASN A 322 -12.50 18.43 -17.99
C ASN A 322 -13.41 19.53 -18.51
N THR A 323 -13.63 20.53 -17.68
CA THR A 323 -14.47 21.70 -17.97
C THR A 323 -13.60 22.91 -18.32
N ASP A 324 -14.19 24.09 -18.48
CA ASP A 324 -13.46 25.35 -18.62
C ASP A 324 -12.93 25.90 -17.28
N HIS A 325 -13.15 25.16 -16.18
CA HIS A 325 -12.88 25.54 -14.80
C HIS A 325 -11.70 24.73 -14.19
N GLU A 326 -11.72 24.44 -12.88
CA GLU A 326 -10.66 23.77 -12.14
C GLU A 326 -11.11 22.36 -11.71
N GLU A 327 -10.60 21.32 -12.36
CA GLU A 327 -10.70 19.94 -11.88
C GLU A 327 -9.49 19.59 -11.01
N MET A 328 -9.74 19.17 -9.78
CA MET A 328 -8.74 19.06 -8.72
C MET A 328 -8.92 17.80 -7.87
N ALA A 329 -7.93 17.56 -7.00
CA ALA A 329 -7.86 16.52 -5.98
C ALA A 329 -8.43 15.16 -6.45
N PRO A 330 -7.91 14.60 -7.57
CA PRO A 330 -8.39 13.32 -8.06
C PRO A 330 -8.11 12.22 -7.03
N PHE A 331 -9.00 11.23 -6.96
CA PHE A 331 -8.87 10.00 -6.21
C PHE A 331 -9.36 8.83 -7.07
N LEU A 332 -8.44 7.95 -7.48
CA LEU A 332 -8.76 6.74 -8.23
C LEU A 332 -8.98 5.59 -7.25
N ALA A 333 -10.18 5.03 -7.24
CA ALA A 333 -10.51 3.91 -6.36
C ALA A 333 -9.76 2.63 -6.75
N SER A 334 -9.71 1.68 -5.82
CA SER A 334 -8.94 0.42 -5.98
C SER A 334 -9.43 -0.50 -7.11
N ASP A 335 -10.56 -0.20 -7.74
CA ASP A 335 -11.05 -0.90 -8.93
C ASP A 335 -10.37 -0.41 -10.24
N ASP A 336 -9.50 0.60 -10.16
CA ASP A 336 -8.83 1.26 -11.29
C ASP A 336 -9.80 1.75 -12.39
N ARG A 337 -11.07 1.98 -12.02
CA ARG A 337 -12.16 2.37 -12.93
C ARG A 337 -12.99 3.53 -12.40
N THR A 338 -13.22 3.61 -11.10
CA THR A 338 -14.04 4.67 -10.50
C THR A 338 -13.15 5.81 -10.04
N LEU A 339 -13.36 7.00 -10.62
CA LEU A 339 -12.64 8.23 -10.31
C LEU A 339 -13.57 9.16 -9.52
N TYR A 340 -13.02 9.71 -8.44
CA TYR A 340 -13.60 10.81 -7.69
C TYR A 340 -12.70 12.03 -7.86
N PHE A 341 -13.27 13.21 -8.01
CA PHE A 341 -12.51 14.44 -8.15
C PHE A 341 -13.33 15.63 -7.68
N SER A 342 -12.68 16.72 -7.30
CA SER A 342 -13.35 17.97 -7.02
C SER A 342 -13.40 18.83 -8.29
N SER A 343 -14.49 19.57 -8.48
CA SER A 343 -14.61 20.53 -9.59
C SER A 343 -15.49 21.71 -9.18
N ASP A 344 -15.13 22.91 -9.62
CA ASP A 344 -15.97 24.12 -9.54
C ASP A 344 -16.71 24.43 -10.85
N GLY A 345 -16.46 23.67 -11.93
CA GLY A 345 -17.06 23.85 -13.27
C GLY A 345 -18.47 23.29 -13.46
N HIS A 346 -19.06 22.75 -12.41
CA HIS A 346 -20.38 22.13 -12.45
C HIS A 346 -21.40 22.93 -11.61
N LYS A 347 -21.66 22.52 -10.35
CA LYS A 347 -22.58 23.20 -9.42
C LYS A 347 -21.84 23.85 -8.23
N GLY A 348 -20.70 24.47 -8.51
CA GLY A 348 -19.74 24.94 -7.51
C GLY A 348 -18.88 23.80 -6.94
N LEU A 349 -17.89 24.16 -6.11
CA LEU A 349 -16.91 23.21 -5.58
C LEU A 349 -17.60 22.09 -4.81
N SER A 350 -17.55 20.88 -5.37
CA SER A 350 -18.12 19.65 -4.81
C SER A 350 -17.31 18.46 -5.32
N ILE A 351 -17.57 17.27 -4.76
CA ILE A 351 -16.97 16.02 -5.23
C ILE A 351 -17.88 15.38 -6.26
N TYR A 352 -17.30 14.99 -7.39
CA TYR A 352 -17.96 14.28 -8.48
C TYR A 352 -17.37 12.89 -8.64
N MET A 353 -18.20 11.93 -9.03
CA MET A 353 -17.81 10.55 -9.33
C MET A 353 -18.10 10.23 -10.79
N THR A 354 -17.18 9.51 -11.42
CA THR A 354 -17.32 8.99 -12.77
C THR A 354 -16.64 7.63 -12.91
N ARG A 355 -17.00 6.86 -13.94
CA ARG A 355 -16.44 5.54 -14.24
C ARG A 355 -15.85 5.50 -15.64
N ARG A 356 -14.67 4.91 -15.74
CA ARG A 356 -13.91 4.72 -16.97
C ARG A 356 -14.60 3.70 -17.87
N ILE A 357 -14.76 4.04 -19.14
CA ILE A 357 -15.39 3.18 -20.16
C ILE A 357 -14.29 2.57 -21.03
N GLY A 358 -14.25 1.24 -21.12
CA GLY A 358 -13.19 0.53 -21.83
C GLY A 358 -11.86 0.53 -21.07
N ASP A 359 -10.76 0.45 -21.81
CA ASP A 359 -9.39 0.36 -21.27
C ASP A 359 -8.57 1.65 -21.46
N GLY A 360 -9.08 2.58 -22.29
CA GLY A 360 -8.51 3.92 -22.48
C GLY A 360 -8.70 4.86 -21.30
N TRP A 361 -8.29 6.12 -21.45
CA TRP A 361 -8.37 7.16 -20.42
C TRP A 361 -9.16 8.40 -20.87
N ASP A 362 -9.75 8.36 -22.05
CA ASP A 362 -10.47 9.46 -22.71
C ASP A 362 -12.00 9.30 -22.70
N GLN A 363 -12.50 8.13 -22.28
CA GLN A 363 -13.92 7.79 -22.27
C GLN A 363 -14.42 7.52 -20.86
N TRP A 364 -15.42 8.27 -20.44
CA TRP A 364 -15.94 8.25 -19.08
C TRP A 364 -17.46 8.42 -19.08
N THR A 365 -18.12 7.90 -18.06
CA THR A 365 -19.53 8.23 -17.80
C THR A 365 -19.65 9.72 -17.45
N LYS A 366 -20.84 10.29 -17.60
CA LYS A 366 -21.10 11.66 -17.13
C LYS A 366 -20.83 11.77 -15.62
N PRO A 367 -20.04 12.75 -15.14
CA PRO A 367 -19.81 12.93 -13.72
C PRO A 367 -21.12 13.19 -12.95
N VAL A 368 -21.25 12.53 -11.81
CA VAL A 368 -22.39 12.68 -10.89
C VAL A 368 -21.88 13.25 -9.59
N GLU A 369 -22.52 14.32 -9.11
CA GLU A 369 -22.21 14.89 -7.79
C GLU A 369 -22.44 13.81 -6.72
N VAL A 370 -21.43 13.58 -5.88
CA VAL A 370 -21.44 12.54 -4.86
C VAL A 370 -22.54 12.84 -3.85
N SER A 371 -22.55 14.02 -3.23
CA SER A 371 -23.59 14.43 -2.28
C SER A 371 -23.56 15.92 -2.00
N GLU A 372 -24.73 16.55 -1.86
CA GLU A 372 -24.85 17.95 -1.43
C GLU A 372 -24.23 18.20 -0.05
N ASN A 373 -24.21 17.19 0.84
CA ASN A 373 -23.59 17.30 2.17
C ASN A 373 -22.07 17.51 2.11
N LEU A 374 -21.45 17.21 0.96
CA LEU A 374 -20.02 17.33 0.70
C LEU A 374 -19.66 18.58 -0.10
N LYS A 375 -20.60 19.52 -0.29
CA LYS A 375 -20.30 20.80 -0.93
C LYS A 375 -19.17 21.53 -0.20
N GLY A 376 -18.18 22.01 -0.95
CA GLY A 376 -16.95 22.65 -0.46
C GLY A 376 -15.85 21.69 0.00
N VAL A 377 -16.08 20.37 -0.03
CA VAL A 377 -15.02 19.37 0.20
C VAL A 377 -14.15 19.29 -1.06
N ASN A 378 -12.83 19.20 -0.84
CA ASN A 378 -11.85 19.11 -1.91
C ASN A 378 -11.18 17.72 -1.96
N PHE A 379 -10.53 17.32 -0.87
CA PHE A 379 -9.83 16.03 -0.80
C PHE A 379 -10.73 14.90 -0.30
N PHE A 380 -10.58 13.73 -0.94
CA PHE A 380 -11.45 12.57 -0.76
C PHE A 380 -10.62 11.28 -0.86
N SER A 381 -10.90 10.30 -0.01
CA SER A 381 -10.22 8.99 -0.06
C SER A 381 -11.14 7.86 0.38
N ILE A 382 -11.07 6.70 -0.28
CA ILE A 382 -11.93 5.54 -0.01
C ILE A 382 -11.08 4.27 0.06
N PRO A 383 -11.07 3.53 1.18
CA PRO A 383 -10.45 2.20 1.24
C PRO A 383 -11.26 1.17 0.44
N ALA A 384 -10.68 0.02 0.13
CA ALA A 384 -11.25 -1.00 -0.75
C ALA A 384 -12.62 -1.54 -0.31
N ASN A 385 -12.89 -1.65 1.00
CA ASN A 385 -14.22 -2.05 1.50
C ASN A 385 -15.34 -1.06 1.12
N SER A 386 -14.97 0.19 0.84
CA SER A 386 -15.80 1.22 0.25
C SER A 386 -17.07 1.60 1.01
N ASP A 387 -17.16 1.25 2.30
CA ASP A 387 -18.29 1.65 3.13
C ASP A 387 -18.24 3.12 3.52
N TRP A 388 -17.02 3.61 3.78
CA TRP A 388 -16.77 4.96 4.28
C TRP A 388 -15.74 5.67 3.41
N ALA A 389 -16.01 6.92 3.06
CA ALA A 389 -15.01 7.84 2.54
C ALA A 389 -14.41 8.68 3.69
N TYR A 390 -13.14 9.04 3.57
CA TYR A 390 -12.46 9.98 4.45
C TYR A 390 -12.38 11.33 3.76
N ILE A 391 -12.78 12.38 4.47
CA ILE A 391 -12.85 13.74 3.96
C ILE A 391 -12.25 14.72 4.97
N SER A 392 -11.85 15.89 4.48
CA SER A 392 -11.57 17.04 5.32
C SER A 392 -12.59 18.14 5.07
N LYS A 393 -13.11 18.71 6.14
CA LYS A 393 -14.02 19.86 6.12
C LYS A 393 -13.65 20.80 7.26
N GLU A 394 -13.49 22.09 6.96
CA GLU A 394 -13.15 23.12 7.96
C GLU A 394 -11.89 22.78 8.78
N GLY A 395 -10.91 22.11 8.16
CA GLY A 395 -9.66 21.71 8.82
C GLY A 395 -9.79 20.55 9.80
N GLN A 396 -10.88 19.78 9.74
CA GLN A 396 -11.11 18.60 10.56
C GLN A 396 -11.37 17.37 9.68
N LEU A 397 -11.05 16.19 10.19
CA LEU A 397 -11.25 14.93 9.48
C LEU A 397 -12.61 14.30 9.83
N PHE A 398 -13.27 13.79 8.80
CA PHE A 398 -14.55 13.11 8.93
C PHE A 398 -14.57 11.83 8.09
N MET A 399 -15.50 10.95 8.44
CA MET A 399 -15.92 9.80 7.67
C MET A 399 -17.30 10.06 7.10
N ALA A 400 -17.52 9.79 5.81
CA ALA A 400 -18.82 9.89 5.15
C ALA A 400 -19.28 8.51 4.65
N TYR A 401 -20.44 8.05 5.10
CA TYR A 401 -20.96 6.74 4.71
C TYR A 401 -21.49 6.76 3.27
N LEU A 402 -20.97 5.88 2.41
CA LEU A 402 -21.28 5.87 0.99
C LEU A 402 -22.49 4.96 0.68
N PRO A 403 -23.52 5.44 -0.04
CA PRO A 403 -24.55 4.56 -0.60
C PRO A 403 -23.96 3.67 -1.69
N LYS A 404 -24.57 2.51 -1.92
CA LYS A 404 -24.04 1.46 -2.80
C LYS A 404 -23.79 1.95 -4.23
N GLU A 405 -24.64 2.85 -4.74
CA GLU A 405 -24.57 3.39 -6.10
C GLU A 405 -23.34 4.28 -6.31
N MET A 406 -22.84 4.87 -5.21
CA MET A 406 -21.68 5.77 -5.18
C MET A 406 -20.38 5.07 -4.79
N ARG A 407 -20.40 3.74 -4.66
CA ARG A 407 -19.20 2.94 -4.37
C ARG A 407 -18.51 2.51 -5.66
N PRO A 408 -17.17 2.30 -5.63
CA PRO A 408 -16.46 1.63 -6.70
C PRO A 408 -16.90 0.17 -6.83
N GLU A 409 -16.45 -0.50 -7.90
CA GLU A 409 -16.61 -1.93 -8.00
C GLU A 409 -15.88 -2.66 -6.88
N LYS A 410 -16.42 -3.81 -6.46
CA LYS A 410 -15.77 -4.64 -5.46
C LYS A 410 -14.42 -5.12 -5.96
N VAL A 411 -13.49 -5.26 -5.04
CA VAL A 411 -12.14 -5.80 -5.24
C VAL A 411 -11.82 -6.82 -4.16
N VAL A 412 -10.75 -7.58 -4.32
CA VAL A 412 -10.25 -8.51 -3.29
C VAL A 412 -9.01 -7.91 -2.64
N VAL A 413 -9.02 -7.81 -1.31
CA VAL A 413 -7.85 -7.45 -0.51
C VAL A 413 -7.13 -8.72 -0.08
N ILE A 414 -5.87 -8.87 -0.48
CA ILE A 414 -5.00 -9.94 0.04
C ILE A 414 -4.20 -9.35 1.18
N ASP A 415 -4.43 -9.87 2.39
CA ASP A 415 -3.61 -9.60 3.56
C ASP A 415 -2.63 -10.75 3.74
N GLY A 416 -1.34 -10.45 3.72
CA GLY A 416 -0.35 -11.52 3.82
C GLY A 416 0.81 -11.23 4.72
N LYS A 417 1.59 -12.27 4.99
CA LYS A 417 2.82 -12.22 5.76
C LYS A 417 3.95 -12.91 5.01
N VAL A 418 5.10 -12.25 4.89
CA VAL A 418 6.32 -12.83 4.36
C VAL A 418 7.22 -13.24 5.52
N LEU A 419 7.53 -14.52 5.60
CA LEU A 419 8.35 -15.13 6.65
C LEU A 419 9.49 -15.92 6.04
N ASP A 420 10.55 -16.16 6.79
CA ASP A 420 11.48 -17.25 6.46
C ASP A 420 10.92 -18.62 6.91
N THR A 421 11.68 -19.69 6.68
CA THR A 421 11.31 -21.05 7.11
C THR A 421 11.35 -21.27 8.62
N GLU A 422 11.92 -20.34 9.39
CA GLU A 422 11.97 -20.38 10.86
C GLU A 422 10.81 -19.58 11.48
N GLY A 423 10.04 -18.84 10.67
CA GLY A 423 8.92 -18.02 11.09
C GLY A 423 9.28 -16.56 11.37
N ASN A 424 10.52 -16.14 11.10
CA ASN A 424 10.94 -14.76 11.27
C ASN A 424 10.39 -13.87 10.15
N PRO A 425 9.94 -12.65 10.45
CA PRO A 425 9.43 -11.73 9.46
C PRO A 425 10.51 -11.25 8.48
N LEU A 426 10.15 -11.13 7.21
CA LEU A 426 11.03 -10.64 6.16
C LEU A 426 10.49 -9.36 5.52
N SER A 427 11.35 -8.34 5.38
CA SER A 427 11.13 -7.24 4.43
C SER A 427 11.48 -7.71 3.02
N ALA A 428 10.48 -7.89 2.18
CA ALA A 428 10.56 -8.45 0.84
C ALA A 428 9.71 -7.59 -0.11
N ASP A 429 10.07 -7.63 -1.38
CA ASP A 429 9.24 -7.07 -2.45
C ASP A 429 8.20 -8.11 -2.85
N ILE A 430 6.95 -7.68 -3.02
CA ILE A 430 5.85 -8.48 -3.52
C ILE A 430 5.48 -7.93 -4.88
N TYR A 431 5.45 -8.79 -5.88
CA TYR A 431 5.02 -8.45 -7.23
C TYR A 431 3.79 -9.24 -7.60
N TYR A 432 2.89 -8.65 -8.37
CA TYR A 432 1.70 -9.33 -8.88
C TYR A 432 1.43 -8.95 -10.33
N GLU A 433 0.96 -9.94 -11.08
CA GLU A 433 0.85 -9.96 -12.53
C GLU A 433 -0.46 -10.60 -12.98
N SER A 434 -0.99 -10.19 -14.12
CA SER A 434 -2.06 -10.95 -14.78
C SER A 434 -1.41 -12.11 -15.51
N LEU A 435 -1.85 -13.33 -15.19
CA LEU A 435 -1.43 -14.54 -15.88
C LEU A 435 -2.05 -14.65 -17.28
N LYS A 436 -3.08 -13.84 -17.59
CA LYS A 436 -3.75 -13.83 -18.89
C LYS A 436 -3.10 -12.86 -19.87
N SER A 437 -2.81 -11.63 -19.44
CA SER A 437 -2.13 -10.63 -20.30
C SER A 437 -0.62 -10.69 -20.21
N HIS A 438 -0.07 -11.43 -19.24
CA HIS A 438 1.36 -11.45 -18.89
C HIS A 438 1.91 -10.05 -18.51
N GLU A 439 1.03 -9.11 -18.14
CA GLU A 439 1.45 -7.81 -17.66
C GLU A 439 1.68 -7.85 -16.14
N LYS A 440 2.81 -7.28 -15.72
CA LYS A 440 2.99 -6.88 -14.32
C LYS A 440 1.93 -5.85 -13.96
N ILE A 441 1.17 -6.07 -12.90
CA ILE A 441 0.07 -5.18 -12.51
C ILE A 441 0.51 -4.21 -11.42
N GLY A 442 1.34 -4.65 -10.49
CA GLY A 442 1.85 -3.78 -9.44
C GLY A 442 2.88 -4.43 -8.56
N SER A 443 3.21 -3.72 -7.49
CA SER A 443 4.09 -4.18 -6.43
C SER A 443 3.62 -3.70 -5.07
N ALA A 444 4.09 -4.37 -4.03
CA ALA A 444 4.00 -3.95 -2.64
C ALA A 444 5.27 -4.35 -1.90
N LYS A 445 5.42 -3.90 -0.66
CA LYS A 445 6.52 -4.28 0.20
C LYS A 445 5.99 -4.79 1.54
N SER A 446 6.60 -5.84 2.08
CA SER A 446 6.27 -6.28 3.43
C SER A 446 6.94 -5.41 4.48
N ASP A 447 6.19 -5.22 5.57
CA ASP A 447 6.63 -4.54 6.76
C ASP A 447 7.88 -5.25 7.33
N PRO A 448 8.96 -4.53 7.61
CA PRO A 448 10.22 -5.15 8.03
C PRO A 448 10.19 -5.78 9.43
N SER A 449 9.28 -5.35 10.29
CA SER A 449 9.19 -5.79 11.68
C SER A 449 8.21 -6.96 11.84
N THR A 450 7.18 -7.01 11.01
CA THR A 450 6.08 -7.97 11.12
C THR A 450 5.98 -8.90 9.91
N GLY A 451 6.59 -8.57 8.78
CA GLY A 451 6.44 -9.30 7.52
C GLY A 451 5.09 -9.06 6.84
N ASN A 452 4.21 -8.25 7.41
CA ASN A 452 2.86 -8.02 6.89
C ASN A 452 2.91 -7.21 5.59
N PHE A 453 2.15 -7.62 4.59
CA PHE A 453 1.91 -6.87 3.36
C PHE A 453 0.42 -6.90 3.02
N SER A 454 0.02 -6.02 2.10
CA SER A 454 -1.30 -6.10 1.48
C SER A 454 -1.18 -5.82 -0.01
N ILE A 455 -2.05 -6.43 -0.81
CA ILE A 455 -2.27 -6.08 -2.22
C ILE A 455 -3.78 -6.08 -2.51
N VAL A 456 -4.20 -5.28 -3.48
CA VAL A 456 -5.62 -5.16 -3.86
C VAL A 456 -5.77 -5.53 -5.32
N LEU A 457 -6.68 -6.47 -5.60
CA LEU A 457 -6.87 -7.04 -6.93
C LEU A 457 -8.32 -6.87 -7.40
N PRO A 458 -8.55 -6.19 -8.53
CA PRO A 458 -9.85 -6.17 -9.20
C PRO A 458 -10.32 -7.57 -9.64
N PHE A 459 -11.63 -7.76 -9.82
CA PHE A 459 -12.16 -9.00 -10.42
C PHE A 459 -11.99 -9.00 -11.95
N GLY A 460 -12.11 -10.19 -12.56
CA GLY A 460 -12.12 -10.39 -14.01
C GLY A 460 -10.84 -11.01 -14.57
N GLU A 461 -9.83 -11.23 -13.72
CA GLU A 461 -8.51 -11.69 -14.12
C GLU A 461 -8.04 -12.91 -13.30
N ASN A 462 -7.00 -13.57 -13.80
CA ASN A 462 -6.27 -14.61 -13.05
C ASN A 462 -4.90 -14.04 -12.68
N TYR A 463 -4.63 -13.92 -11.39
CA TYR A 463 -3.42 -13.27 -10.90
C TYR A 463 -2.39 -14.28 -10.43
N GLY A 464 -1.13 -14.00 -10.75
CA GLY A 464 0.03 -14.56 -10.08
C GLY A 464 0.61 -13.49 -9.17
N PHE A 465 1.05 -13.85 -7.98
CA PHE A 465 1.81 -12.95 -7.12
C PHE A 465 2.92 -13.71 -6.42
N TYR A 466 4.03 -13.04 -6.13
CA TYR A 466 5.20 -13.67 -5.53
C TYR A 466 5.96 -12.70 -4.65
N ALA A 467 6.58 -13.22 -3.59
CA ALA A 467 7.50 -12.48 -2.75
C ALA A 467 8.94 -12.83 -3.10
N GLN A 468 9.80 -11.81 -3.13
CA GLN A 468 11.20 -11.92 -3.49
C GLN A 468 12.07 -11.13 -2.49
N LYS A 469 13.16 -11.76 -2.06
CA LYS A 469 14.18 -11.14 -1.21
C LYS A 469 15.53 -11.74 -1.54
N LYS A 470 16.56 -10.89 -1.70
CA LYS A 470 17.94 -11.34 -1.91
C LYS A 470 18.36 -12.34 -0.83
N GLY A 471 18.96 -13.46 -1.25
CA GLY A 471 19.38 -14.56 -0.37
C GLY A 471 18.31 -15.61 -0.10
N TYR A 472 17.09 -15.45 -0.63
CA TYR A 472 15.98 -16.37 -0.48
C TYR A 472 15.42 -16.80 -1.84
N LEU A 473 14.85 -18.01 -1.91
CA LEU A 473 14.09 -18.49 -3.05
C LEU A 473 12.74 -17.76 -3.11
N PRO A 474 12.31 -17.28 -4.29
CA PRO A 474 11.02 -16.63 -4.43
C PRO A 474 9.89 -17.64 -4.24
N VAL A 475 8.79 -17.19 -3.62
CA VAL A 475 7.59 -18.02 -3.45
C VAL A 475 6.41 -17.32 -4.07
N SER A 476 5.78 -18.00 -5.02
CA SER A 476 4.64 -17.54 -5.78
C SER A 476 3.34 -18.17 -5.28
N GLN A 477 2.21 -17.53 -5.56
CA GLN A 477 0.86 -18.06 -5.47
C GLN A 477 0.04 -17.58 -6.66
N ASN A 478 -1.10 -18.24 -6.84
CA ASN A 478 -2.06 -17.98 -7.91
C ASN A 478 -3.44 -17.74 -7.31
N LEU A 479 -4.17 -16.76 -7.84
CA LEU A 479 -5.55 -16.48 -7.46
C LEU A 479 -6.39 -16.16 -8.69
N ASN A 480 -7.34 -17.06 -8.99
CA ASN A 480 -8.24 -16.88 -10.13
C ASN A 480 -9.49 -16.09 -9.70
N LEU A 481 -9.55 -14.80 -10.07
CA LEU A 481 -10.66 -13.88 -9.78
C LEU A 481 -11.58 -13.66 -10.99
N SER A 482 -11.63 -14.62 -11.92
CA SER A 482 -12.51 -14.55 -13.11
C SER A 482 -14.02 -14.57 -12.79
N SER A 483 -14.43 -15.03 -11.60
CA SER A 483 -15.83 -15.06 -11.19
C SER A 483 -16.07 -14.40 -9.83
N LYS A 484 -17.09 -13.53 -9.74
CA LYS A 484 -17.48 -12.79 -8.53
C LYS A 484 -18.19 -13.67 -7.46
N LYS A 485 -18.51 -14.94 -7.76
CA LYS A 485 -19.41 -15.79 -6.95
C LYS A 485 -18.72 -16.58 -5.81
N LYS A 486 -17.39 -16.55 -5.68
CA LYS A 486 -16.64 -17.49 -4.81
C LYS A 486 -15.63 -16.88 -3.82
N PHE A 487 -15.52 -15.56 -3.70
CA PHE A 487 -14.48 -14.95 -2.88
C PHE A 487 -15.05 -14.09 -1.75
N SER A 488 -14.49 -14.25 -0.55
CA SER A 488 -14.54 -13.23 0.49
C SER A 488 -13.82 -11.98 -0.02
N GLU A 489 -14.25 -10.80 0.42
CA GLU A 489 -13.60 -9.52 0.08
C GLU A 489 -12.16 -9.43 0.61
N LYS A 490 -11.78 -10.38 1.48
CA LYS A 490 -10.47 -10.51 2.09
C LYS A 490 -9.93 -11.94 1.97
N VAL A 491 -8.67 -12.09 1.61
CA VAL A 491 -7.94 -13.38 1.54
C VAL A 491 -6.67 -13.28 2.36
N GLU A 492 -6.43 -14.24 3.24
CA GLU A 492 -5.21 -14.28 4.07
C GLU A 492 -4.17 -15.24 3.48
N VAL A 493 -2.91 -14.80 3.44
CA VAL A 493 -1.82 -15.55 2.80
C VAL A 493 -0.53 -15.52 3.62
N VAL A 494 0.16 -16.65 3.72
CA VAL A 494 1.53 -16.70 4.26
C VAL A 494 2.48 -17.16 3.15
N LEU A 495 3.52 -16.36 2.90
CA LEU A 495 4.60 -16.65 1.96
C LEU A 495 5.87 -16.95 2.77
N GLN A 496 6.19 -18.24 2.91
CA GLN A 496 7.40 -18.70 3.60
C GLN A 496 8.54 -18.86 2.59
N LEU A 497 9.54 -17.99 2.64
CA LEU A 497 10.67 -17.95 1.73
C LEU A 497 11.81 -18.83 2.28
N PRO A 498 12.21 -19.90 1.59
CA PRO A 498 13.39 -20.66 1.97
C PRO A 498 14.67 -19.89 1.64
N PRO A 499 15.69 -19.88 2.52
CA PRO A 499 16.99 -19.32 2.17
C PRO A 499 17.64 -20.13 1.04
N ILE A 500 18.48 -19.48 0.23
CA ILE A 500 19.26 -20.13 -0.83
C ILE A 500 20.42 -20.90 -0.19
N ARG A 501 20.15 -22.16 0.16
CA ARG A 501 21.09 -23.13 0.73
C ARG A 501 20.73 -24.55 0.29
N GLU A 502 21.65 -25.50 0.52
CA GLU A 502 21.40 -26.92 0.27
C GLU A 502 20.09 -27.39 0.93
N ARG A 503 19.29 -28.15 0.16
CA ARG A 503 17.92 -28.60 0.46
C ARG A 503 16.84 -27.52 0.52
N GLY A 504 17.17 -26.25 0.21
CA GLY A 504 16.17 -25.21 -0.01
C GLY A 504 15.21 -25.65 -1.12
N THR A 505 13.92 -25.74 -0.81
CA THR A 505 12.91 -26.31 -1.71
C THR A 505 11.70 -25.39 -1.80
N ILE A 506 11.23 -25.13 -3.03
CA ILE A 506 9.99 -24.41 -3.29
C ILE A 506 9.10 -25.21 -4.26
N GLN A 507 7.79 -25.00 -4.18
CA GLN A 507 6.85 -25.44 -5.20
C GLN A 507 6.74 -24.37 -6.29
N ILE A 508 6.76 -24.79 -7.55
CA ILE A 508 6.55 -23.89 -8.70
C ILE A 508 5.03 -23.73 -8.91
N ASN A 509 4.42 -22.74 -8.28
CA ASN A 509 2.95 -22.63 -8.19
C ASN A 509 2.29 -22.10 -9.47
N ASN A 510 3.00 -21.28 -10.24
CA ASN A 510 2.53 -20.73 -11.51
C ASN A 510 3.11 -21.49 -12.71
N LEU A 511 3.08 -22.83 -12.63
CA LEU A 511 3.49 -23.73 -13.71
C LEU A 511 2.29 -24.56 -14.17
N PHE A 512 1.89 -24.36 -15.41
CA PHE A 512 0.70 -24.95 -16.00
C PHE A 512 1.07 -25.91 -17.13
N PHE A 513 0.39 -27.05 -17.15
CA PHE A 513 0.49 -28.07 -18.19
C PHE A 513 -0.92 -28.40 -18.67
N GLU A 514 -1.05 -28.64 -19.97
CA GLU A 514 -2.29 -29.20 -20.52
C GLU A 514 -2.58 -30.59 -19.94
N SER A 515 -3.85 -30.98 -19.96
CA SER A 515 -4.28 -32.27 -19.41
C SER A 515 -3.54 -33.43 -20.09
N LYS A 516 -2.92 -34.30 -19.28
CA LYS A 516 -2.05 -35.41 -19.73
C LYS A 516 -0.84 -34.99 -20.59
N SER A 517 -0.48 -33.71 -20.57
CA SER A 517 0.67 -33.16 -21.30
C SER A 517 1.85 -32.83 -20.37
N PHE A 518 3.03 -32.73 -20.98
CA PHE A 518 4.26 -32.17 -20.41
C PHE A 518 4.68 -30.87 -21.12
N GLU A 519 3.88 -30.40 -22.08
CA GLU A 519 4.05 -29.10 -22.72
C GLU A 519 3.73 -27.99 -21.70
N ILE A 520 4.70 -27.07 -21.53
CA ILE A 520 4.60 -25.96 -20.59
C ILE A 520 3.77 -24.87 -21.25
N ALA A 521 2.69 -24.45 -20.58
CA ALA A 521 1.85 -23.36 -21.08
C ALA A 521 2.62 -22.02 -21.04
N PRO A 522 2.45 -21.11 -22.02
CA PRO A 522 3.12 -19.81 -22.07
C PRO A 522 2.99 -18.98 -20.80
N GLU A 523 1.87 -19.08 -20.10
CA GLU A 523 1.56 -18.47 -18.79
C GLU A 523 2.55 -18.84 -17.70
N SER A 524 3.29 -19.93 -17.87
CA SER A 524 4.32 -20.40 -16.92
C SER A 524 5.67 -19.71 -17.12
N ALA A 525 5.87 -19.04 -18.26
CA ALA A 525 7.17 -18.46 -18.61
C ALA A 525 7.70 -17.46 -17.57
N PRO A 526 6.90 -16.51 -17.03
CA PRO A 526 7.40 -15.56 -16.03
C PRO A 526 7.94 -16.24 -14.76
N GLU A 527 7.29 -17.31 -14.30
CA GLU A 527 7.73 -18.08 -13.13
C GLU A 527 9.07 -18.78 -13.39
N LEU A 528 9.19 -19.45 -14.54
CA LEU A 528 10.43 -20.15 -14.90
C LEU A 528 11.58 -19.18 -15.19
N ASP A 529 11.30 -18.01 -15.77
CA ASP A 529 12.28 -16.96 -16.02
C ASP A 529 12.86 -16.44 -14.68
N ARG A 530 12.01 -16.22 -13.67
CA ARG A 530 12.47 -15.83 -12.31
C ARG A 530 13.37 -16.90 -11.67
N LEU A 531 13.00 -18.18 -11.78
CA LEU A 531 13.84 -19.25 -11.25
C LEU A 531 15.18 -19.34 -11.99
N ALA A 532 15.19 -19.10 -13.29
CA ALA A 532 16.41 -19.06 -14.08
C ALA A 532 17.35 -17.92 -13.64
N GLU A 533 16.80 -16.73 -13.36
CA GLU A 533 17.56 -15.60 -12.82
C GLU A 533 18.23 -15.95 -11.49
N ILE A 534 17.51 -16.60 -10.56
CA ILE A 534 18.10 -17.06 -9.30
C ILE A 534 19.28 -18.00 -9.52
N VAL A 535 19.18 -18.95 -10.46
CA VAL A 535 20.27 -19.90 -10.77
C VAL A 535 21.47 -19.21 -11.44
N LYS A 536 21.22 -18.16 -12.22
CA LYS A 536 22.25 -17.33 -12.86
C LYS A 536 23.00 -16.47 -11.83
N GLU A 537 22.27 -15.84 -10.91
CA GLU A 537 22.84 -14.99 -9.87
C GLU A 537 23.63 -15.77 -8.80
N ASN A 538 23.40 -17.08 -8.69
CA ASN A 538 24.09 -17.97 -7.76
C ASN A 538 24.79 -19.09 -8.54
N PRO A 539 25.93 -18.81 -9.21
CA PRO A 539 26.61 -19.77 -10.10
C PRO A 539 27.07 -21.07 -9.40
N GLU A 540 27.20 -21.05 -8.08
CA GLU A 540 27.63 -22.18 -7.25
C GLU A 540 26.53 -23.20 -6.91
N ILE A 541 25.26 -22.92 -7.25
CA ILE A 541 24.16 -23.84 -6.92
C ILE A 541 23.96 -24.91 -8.00
N GLU A 542 23.72 -26.15 -7.57
CA GLU A 542 23.19 -27.23 -8.41
C GLU A 542 21.74 -27.48 -7.98
N ILE A 543 20.82 -27.67 -8.93
CA ILE A 543 19.38 -27.77 -8.67
C ILE A 543 18.82 -29.12 -9.11
N GLN A 544 17.70 -29.52 -8.52
CA GLN A 544 16.87 -30.64 -8.94
C GLN A 544 15.44 -30.15 -9.18
N ILE A 545 14.88 -30.54 -10.32
CA ILE A 545 13.47 -30.38 -10.63
C ILE A 545 12.74 -31.69 -10.36
N GLU A 546 11.72 -31.64 -9.52
CA GLU A 546 11.00 -32.83 -9.06
C GLU A 546 9.56 -32.81 -9.57
N GLY A 547 9.16 -33.81 -10.36
CA GLY A 547 7.79 -33.94 -10.84
C GLY A 547 6.94 -34.83 -9.93
N HIS A 548 5.71 -34.42 -9.67
CA HIS A 548 4.72 -35.20 -8.90
C HIS A 548 3.35 -35.25 -9.60
N THR A 549 2.60 -36.32 -9.38
CA THR A 549 1.22 -36.49 -9.84
C THR A 549 0.28 -36.77 -8.66
N ASP A 550 -1.02 -36.73 -8.92
CA ASP A 550 -2.00 -37.38 -8.05
C ASP A 550 -2.03 -38.90 -8.31
N ASN A 551 -2.95 -39.60 -7.64
CA ASN A 551 -3.14 -41.04 -7.74
C ASN A 551 -4.06 -41.48 -8.90
N VAL A 552 -4.47 -40.58 -9.80
CA VAL A 552 -5.36 -40.92 -10.92
C VAL A 552 -4.50 -41.47 -12.07
N GLY A 553 -4.88 -42.63 -12.59
CA GLY A 553 -4.14 -43.31 -13.68
C GLY A 553 -3.24 -44.45 -13.20
N LYS A 554 -2.43 -45.01 -14.10
CA LYS A 554 -1.51 -46.12 -13.77
C LYS A 554 -0.21 -45.56 -13.20
N LYS A 555 0.31 -46.18 -12.14
CA LYS A 555 1.58 -45.77 -11.48
C LYS A 555 2.75 -45.59 -12.44
N LYS A 556 2.93 -46.50 -13.40
CA LYS A 556 4.00 -46.42 -14.41
C LYS A 556 3.84 -45.19 -15.31
N ASP A 557 2.62 -44.90 -15.73
CA ASP A 557 2.33 -43.74 -16.60
C ASP A 557 2.53 -42.43 -15.83
N ASN A 558 2.11 -42.40 -14.56
CA ASN A 558 2.30 -41.26 -13.67
C ASN A 558 3.78 -40.96 -13.40
N LEU A 559 4.59 -42.01 -13.20
CA LEU A 559 6.04 -41.87 -13.05
C LEU A 559 6.67 -41.26 -14.31
N ILE A 560 6.35 -41.80 -15.49
CA ILE A 560 6.85 -41.29 -16.78
C ILE A 560 6.40 -39.84 -17.01
N LEU A 561 5.13 -39.52 -16.75
CA LEU A 561 4.60 -38.17 -16.92
C LEU A 561 5.31 -37.17 -15.99
N SER A 562 5.52 -37.56 -14.73
CA SER A 562 6.22 -36.70 -13.76
C SER A 562 7.67 -36.43 -14.15
N GLU A 563 8.40 -37.44 -14.64
CA GLU A 563 9.77 -37.27 -15.14
C GLU A 563 9.77 -36.34 -16.36
N LYS A 564 8.90 -36.57 -17.35
CA LYS A 564 8.81 -35.73 -18.56
C LYS A 564 8.52 -34.26 -18.23
N ARG A 565 7.65 -33.99 -17.25
CA ARG A 565 7.38 -32.61 -16.79
C ARG A 565 8.61 -31.97 -16.16
N ALA A 566 9.35 -32.71 -15.33
CA ALA A 566 10.60 -32.22 -14.76
C ALA A 566 11.65 -31.95 -15.85
N THR A 567 11.77 -32.85 -16.84
CA THR A 567 12.64 -32.67 -18.02
C THR A 567 12.25 -31.45 -18.84
N ALA A 568 10.96 -31.23 -19.09
CA ALA A 568 10.49 -30.06 -19.84
C ALA A 568 10.91 -28.74 -19.17
N VAL A 569 10.80 -28.66 -17.84
CA VAL A 569 11.25 -27.50 -17.08
C VAL A 569 12.77 -27.34 -17.15
N ALA A 570 13.54 -28.42 -16.97
CA ALA A 570 15.00 -28.38 -17.12
C ALA A 570 15.44 -27.94 -18.52
N GLU A 571 14.76 -28.42 -19.56
CA GLU A 571 15.01 -28.00 -20.94
C GLU A 571 14.68 -26.54 -21.16
N TYR A 572 13.58 -26.03 -20.60
CA TYR A 572 13.23 -24.62 -20.67
C TYR A 572 14.35 -23.74 -20.07
N LEU A 573 14.79 -24.07 -18.84
CA LEU A 573 15.86 -23.37 -18.14
C LEU A 573 17.19 -23.42 -18.92
N SER A 574 17.51 -24.56 -19.51
CA SER A 574 18.75 -24.72 -20.27
C SER A 574 18.71 -24.00 -21.63
N LYS A 575 17.64 -24.18 -22.41
CA LYS A 575 17.53 -23.65 -23.78
C LYS A 575 17.25 -22.15 -23.82
N LYS A 576 16.31 -21.66 -23.00
CA LYS A 576 15.91 -20.25 -23.01
C LYS A 576 16.89 -19.36 -22.24
N HIS A 577 17.44 -19.88 -21.15
CA HIS A 577 18.28 -19.10 -20.23
C HIS A 577 19.75 -19.50 -20.20
N SER A 578 20.17 -20.46 -21.02
CA SER A 578 21.56 -20.90 -21.12
C SER A 578 22.12 -21.43 -19.79
N ILE A 579 21.28 -22.05 -18.95
CA ILE A 579 21.74 -22.73 -17.74
C ILE A 579 22.39 -24.06 -18.15
N PRO A 580 23.66 -24.33 -17.75
CA PRO A 580 24.34 -25.58 -18.06
C PRO A 580 23.55 -26.79 -17.57
N LYS A 581 23.39 -27.83 -18.41
CA LYS A 581 22.59 -29.02 -18.08
C LYS A 581 23.17 -29.77 -16.88
N GLU A 582 24.49 -29.69 -16.67
CA GLU A 582 25.21 -30.31 -15.57
C GLU A 582 24.77 -29.75 -14.21
N ARG A 583 24.19 -28.54 -14.19
CA ARG A 583 23.65 -27.89 -12.99
C ARG A 583 22.20 -28.24 -12.71
N ILE A 584 21.51 -28.96 -13.61
CA ILE A 584 20.08 -29.28 -13.49
C ILE A 584 19.87 -30.79 -13.50
N GLN A 585 19.44 -31.33 -12.38
CA GLN A 585 18.98 -32.72 -12.28
C GLN A 585 17.45 -32.77 -12.37
N THR A 586 16.90 -33.88 -12.87
CA THR A 586 15.45 -34.11 -12.91
C THR A 586 15.10 -35.41 -12.23
N LYS A 587 13.92 -35.44 -11.61
CA LYS A 587 13.41 -36.65 -10.98
C LYS A 587 11.87 -36.68 -10.95
N GLY A 588 11.29 -37.73 -11.50
CA GLY A 588 9.87 -38.06 -11.41
C GLY A 588 9.59 -38.94 -10.20
N PHE A 589 8.58 -38.57 -9.41
CA PHE A 589 8.11 -39.36 -8.28
C PHE A 589 6.73 -40.01 -8.52
N GLY A 590 6.03 -39.67 -9.61
CA GLY A 590 4.64 -40.06 -9.81
C GLY A 590 3.78 -39.70 -8.60
N ASP A 591 2.98 -40.65 -8.11
CA ASP A 591 2.07 -40.52 -6.99
C ASP A 591 2.69 -40.94 -5.63
N SER A 592 3.98 -41.28 -5.60
CA SER A 592 4.63 -41.90 -4.43
C SER A 592 4.92 -40.96 -3.25
N VAL A 593 4.94 -39.65 -3.49
CA VAL A 593 5.23 -38.61 -2.47
C VAL A 593 4.11 -37.54 -2.46
N PRO A 594 2.92 -37.87 -1.94
CA PRO A 594 1.80 -36.94 -1.88
C PRO A 594 2.01 -35.87 -0.80
N LEU A 595 1.65 -34.62 -1.11
CA LEU A 595 1.61 -33.50 -0.16
C LEU A 595 0.31 -33.49 0.66
N SER A 596 -0.77 -34.03 0.09
CA SER A 596 -2.09 -34.12 0.71
C SER A 596 -2.75 -35.46 0.37
N LYS A 597 -3.82 -35.82 1.08
CA LYS A 597 -4.62 -36.99 0.72
C LYS A 597 -5.22 -36.80 -0.68
N ASN A 598 -5.35 -37.90 -1.43
CA ASN A 598 -5.91 -37.88 -2.79
C ASN A 598 -7.45 -38.12 -2.80
N ASP A 599 -8.12 -37.93 -1.68
CA ASP A 599 -9.55 -38.15 -1.50
C ASP A 599 -10.41 -37.00 -2.06
N SER A 600 -9.85 -35.80 -2.19
CA SER A 600 -10.52 -34.59 -2.69
C SER A 600 -9.88 -34.04 -3.97
N ASP A 601 -10.62 -33.23 -4.74
CA ASP A 601 -10.08 -32.54 -5.91
C ASP A 601 -9.02 -31.50 -5.50
N GLU A 602 -9.22 -30.82 -4.38
CA GLU A 602 -8.27 -29.90 -3.78
C GLU A 602 -6.97 -30.62 -3.40
N GLY A 603 -7.07 -31.77 -2.72
CA GLY A 603 -5.93 -32.60 -2.35
C GLY A 603 -5.16 -33.11 -3.58
N ARG A 604 -5.88 -33.62 -4.59
CA ARG A 604 -5.27 -34.04 -5.88
C ARG A 604 -4.59 -32.86 -6.59
N LYS A 605 -5.19 -31.67 -6.60
CA LYS A 605 -4.59 -30.46 -7.18
C LYS A 605 -3.28 -30.09 -6.50
N ARG A 606 -3.18 -30.21 -5.17
CA ARG A 606 -1.93 -29.99 -4.43
C ARG A 606 -0.85 -31.03 -4.72
N ASN A 607 -1.23 -32.27 -5.06
CA ASN A 607 -0.29 -33.33 -5.38
C ASN A 607 0.30 -33.23 -6.80
N ARG A 608 -0.47 -32.68 -7.74
CA ARG A 608 0.00 -32.35 -9.10
C ARG A 608 0.89 -31.09 -9.06
N ARG A 609 2.18 -31.29 -8.78
CA ARG A 609 3.14 -30.19 -8.58
C ARG A 609 4.50 -30.49 -9.20
N VAL A 610 5.29 -29.43 -9.36
CA VAL A 610 6.73 -29.52 -9.61
C VAL A 610 7.44 -28.76 -8.51
N ASN A 611 8.49 -29.35 -7.94
CA ASN A 611 9.35 -28.68 -6.97
C ASN A 611 10.68 -28.28 -7.62
N PHE A 612 11.24 -27.18 -7.12
CA PHE A 612 12.61 -26.77 -7.35
C PHE A 612 13.37 -26.93 -6.04
N THR A 613 14.44 -27.73 -6.07
CA THR A 613 15.27 -28.05 -4.89
C THR A 613 16.72 -27.70 -5.16
N ILE A 614 17.38 -27.00 -4.23
CA ILE A 614 18.82 -26.80 -4.27
C ILE A 614 19.52 -28.07 -3.75
N LEU A 615 20.32 -28.72 -4.59
CA LEU A 615 21.07 -29.92 -4.21
C LEU A 615 22.38 -29.59 -3.50
N LYS A 616 23.10 -28.58 -3.98
CA LYS A 616 24.39 -28.17 -3.44
C LYS A 616 24.56 -26.67 -3.59
N LYS A 617 25.36 -26.10 -2.70
CA LYS A 617 25.95 -24.76 -2.82
C LYS A 617 27.45 -24.96 -2.59
N LYS A 618 28.25 -24.88 -3.65
CA LYS A 618 29.71 -25.06 -3.54
C LYS A 618 30.39 -23.88 -2.85
#